data_AF-A0A382EA49-F1
#
_entry.id   AF-A0A382EA49-F1
#
_cell.length_a   1.000
_cell.length_b   1.000
_cell.length_c   1.000
_cell.angle_alpha   90.00
_cell.angle_beta   90.00
_cell.angle_gamma   90.00
#
_symmetry.space_group_name_H-M   'P 1'
#
loop_
_entity.id
_entity.type
_entity.pdbx_description
1 polymer ?
#
loop_
_entity_poly.entity_id
_entity_poly.type
_entity_poly.pdbx_seq_one_letter_code
_entity_poly.pdbx_strand_id
1 'polypeptide(L)' 'MIEGTQIDSDIGAVAAEPEAAARAGARILAEGGNAFDAAAATCMAVPMLYPDKTGIGGYMMSAVVRDGASGKVWS' A
#
# COMPACT_ATOMS: atom_id res chain seq x y z
N MET A 1 -2.95 1.74 16.99
CA MET A 1 -3.76 2.35 15.92
C MET A 1 -5.14 2.59 16.51
N ILE A 2 -5.68 3.79 16.37
CA ILE A 2 -7.06 4.11 16.75
C ILE A 2 -7.85 4.08 15.45
N GLU A 3 -8.89 3.25 15.37
CA GLU A 3 -9.73 3.17 14.17
C GLU A 3 -10.63 4.41 14.07
N GLY A 4 -10.75 4.97 12.87
CA GLY A 4 -11.50 6.19 12.60
C GLY A 4 -11.51 6.53 11.11
N THR A 5 -12.17 7.64 10.74
CA THR A 5 -12.23 8.13 9.36
C THR A 5 -10.98 8.91 8.94
N GLN A 6 -10.02 9.09 9.86
CA GLN A 6 -8.77 9.81 9.66
C GLN A 6 -7.64 9.08 10.38
N ILE A 7 -6.44 9.13 9.79
CA ILE A 7 -5.20 8.69 10.41
C ILE A 7 -4.16 9.81 10.33
N ASP A 8 -3.46 10.04 11.43
CA ASP A 8 -2.28 10.92 11.51
C ASP A 8 -1.07 10.06 11.88
N SER A 9 0.05 10.26 11.19
CA SER A 9 1.26 9.45 11.34
C SER A 9 2.50 10.26 10.99
N ASP A 10 3.51 10.22 11.86
CA ASP A 10 4.80 10.90 11.65
C ASP A 10 5.72 10.15 10.67
N ILE A 11 5.44 8.88 10.37
CA ILE A 11 6.31 8.02 9.56
C ILE A 11 5.76 7.72 8.16
N GLY A 12 4.45 7.82 7.98
CA GLY A 12 3.77 7.54 6.72
C GLY A 12 2.43 6.83 6.89
N ALA A 13 1.71 6.69 5.78
CA ALA A 13 0.36 6.17 5.73
C ALA A 13 0.16 5.25 4.51
N VAL A 14 -0.76 4.30 4.65
CA VAL A 14 -1.19 3.39 3.57
C VAL A 14 -2.72 3.45 3.49
N ALA A 15 -3.23 3.68 2.29
CA ALA A 15 -4.66 3.71 2.02
C ALA A 15 -5.00 2.66 0.97
N ALA A 16 -5.96 1.79 1.28
CA ALA A 16 -6.47 0.77 0.38
C ALA A 16 -7.83 0.25 0.87
N GLU A 17 -8.56 -0.37 -0.05
CA GLU A 17 -9.75 -1.15 0.25
C GLU A 17 -9.48 -2.64 -0.07
N PRO A 18 -9.85 -3.58 0.83
CA PRO A 18 -10.43 -3.36 2.15
C PRO A 18 -9.40 -2.89 3.19
N GLU A 19 -9.89 -2.39 4.32
CA GLU A 19 -9.05 -1.86 5.42
C GLU A 19 -7.95 -2.83 5.88
N ALA A 20 -8.21 -4.13 5.87
CA ALA A 20 -7.22 -5.14 6.26
C ALA A 20 -6.04 -5.22 5.28
N ALA A 21 -6.24 -4.88 3.99
CA ALA A 21 -5.14 -4.76 3.03
C ALA A 21 -4.27 -3.53 3.33
N ALA A 22 -4.89 -2.39 3.67
CA ALA A 22 -4.16 -1.20 4.10
C ALA A 22 -3.32 -1.48 5.37
N ARG A 23 -3.89 -2.25 6.32
CA ARG A 23 -3.17 -2.68 7.54
C ARG A 23 -1.96 -3.57 7.22
N ALA A 24 -2.06 -4.43 6.20
CA ALA A 24 -0.93 -5.26 5.78
C ALA A 24 0.25 -4.41 5.28
N GLY A 25 0.00 -3.42 4.42
CA GLY A 25 1.03 -2.47 3.99
C GLY A 25 1.56 -1.60 5.12
N ALA A 26 0.67 -1.09 5.98
CA ALA A 26 1.05 -0.27 7.13
C ALA A 26 1.96 -1.04 8.11
N ARG A 27 1.75 -2.35 8.26
CA ARG A 27 2.63 -3.22 9.06
C ARG A 27 4.02 -3.31 8.44
N ILE A 28 4.13 -3.50 7.13
CA ILE A 28 5.43 -3.53 6.44
C ILE A 28 6.18 -2.19 6.59
N LEU A 29 5.47 -1.07 6.49
CA LEU A 29 6.04 0.25 6.75
C LEU A 29 6.56 0.37 8.20
N ALA A 30 5.77 -0.09 9.18
CA ALA A 30 6.16 -0.07 10.60
C ALA A 30 7.34 -1.01 10.92
N GLU A 31 7.52 -2.08 10.14
CA GLU A 31 8.65 -3.01 10.23
C GLU A 31 9.92 -2.49 9.52
N GLY A 32 9.89 -1.26 8.98
CA GLY A 32 11.03 -0.58 8.36
C GLY A 32 11.11 -0.70 6.84
N GLY A 33 10.09 -1.26 6.19
CA GLY A 33 9.96 -1.25 4.74
C GLY A 33 9.73 0.17 4.20
N ASN A 34 10.04 0.38 2.92
CA ASN A 34 9.76 1.66 2.26
C ASN A 34 8.33 1.74 1.71
N ALA A 35 7.96 2.88 1.11
CA ALA A 35 6.62 3.08 0.53
C ALA A 35 6.27 2.08 -0.59
N PHE A 36 7.25 1.62 -1.36
CA PHE A 36 7.05 0.63 -2.41
C PHE A 36 6.84 -0.78 -1.83
N ASP A 37 7.59 -1.16 -0.79
CA ASP A 37 7.39 -2.43 -0.08
C ASP A 37 5.98 -2.49 0.54
N ALA A 38 5.55 -1.39 1.17
CA ALA A 38 4.22 -1.26 1.73
C ALA A 38 3.12 -1.35 0.65
N ALA A 39 3.31 -0.71 -0.51
CA ALA A 39 2.40 -0.82 -1.64
C ALA A 39 2.33 -2.24 -2.19
N ALA A 40 3.47 -2.92 -2.35
CA ALA A 40 3.54 -4.30 -2.82
C ALA A 40 2.80 -5.26 -1.86
N ALA A 41 3.04 -5.15 -0.56
CA ALA A 41 2.34 -5.95 0.45
C ALA A 41 0.82 -5.69 0.45
N THR A 42 0.41 -4.44 0.28
CA THR A 42 -1.00 -4.06 0.14
C THR A 42 -1.62 -4.70 -1.08
N CYS A 43 -1.00 -4.55 -2.26
CA CYS A 43 -1.47 -5.12 -3.52
C CYS A 43 -1.54 -6.65 -3.49
N MET A 44 -0.68 -7.32 -2.72
CA MET A 44 -0.73 -8.77 -2.50
C MET A 44 -1.83 -9.18 -1.52
N ALA A 45 -2.19 -8.32 -0.57
CA ALA A 45 -3.26 -8.57 0.39
C ALA A 45 -4.66 -8.37 -0.20
N VAL A 46 -4.87 -7.36 -1.06
CA VAL A 46 -6.17 -7.10 -1.70
C VAL A 46 -6.78 -8.34 -2.37
N PRO A 47 -6.09 -9.11 -3.24
CA PRO A 47 -6.71 -10.24 -3.92
C PRO A 47 -7.05 -11.42 -2.99
N MET A 48 -6.46 -11.47 -1.79
CA MET A 48 -6.83 -12.47 -0.78
C MET A 48 -8.18 -12.14 -0.11
N LEU A 49 -8.56 -10.87 -0.11
CA LEU A 49 -9.78 -10.38 0.54
C LEU A 49 -10.88 -10.09 -0.48
N TYR A 50 -10.53 -9.49 -1.62
CA TYR A 50 -11.37 -9.10 -2.74
C TYR A 50 -10.88 -9.77 -4.05
N PRO A 51 -10.99 -11.11 -4.17
CA PRO A 51 -10.50 -11.85 -5.34
C PRO A 51 -11.26 -11.52 -6.64
N ASP A 52 -12.48 -10.99 -6.55
CA ASP A 52 -13.28 -10.54 -7.70
C ASP A 52 -12.83 -9.18 -8.26
N LYS A 53 -11.99 -8.43 -7.51
CA LYS A 53 -11.56 -7.07 -7.89
C LYS A 53 -10.20 -7.06 -8.58
N THR A 54 -9.26 -7.85 -8.10
CA THR A 54 -7.88 -7.88 -8.58
C THR A 54 -7.20 -9.20 -8.26
N GLY A 55 -6.03 -9.45 -8.84
CA GLY A 55 -5.25 -10.67 -8.62
C GLY A 55 -3.97 -10.74 -9.43
N ILE A 56 -3.11 -11.69 -9.06
CA ILE A 56 -1.81 -11.92 -9.70
C ILE A 56 -1.92 -12.33 -11.18
N GLY A 57 -3.08 -12.85 -11.59
CA GLY A 57 -3.38 -13.18 -13.00
C GLY A 57 -3.93 -12.01 -13.81
N GLY A 58 -4.11 -10.84 -13.19
CA GLY A 58 -4.56 -9.63 -13.85
C GLY A 58 -3.41 -8.76 -14.34
N TYR A 59 -3.64 -7.45 -14.36
CA TYR A 59 -2.63 -6.45 -14.72
C TYR A 59 -2.87 -5.15 -13.95
N MET A 60 -1.83 -4.33 -13.86
CA MET A 60 -1.89 -2.99 -13.27
C MET A 60 -1.88 -1.96 -14.41
N MET A 61 -2.92 -1.14 -14.51
CA MET A 61 -3.04 -0.16 -15.61
C MET A 61 -2.03 0.99 -15.49
N SER A 62 -1.72 1.40 -14.26
CA SER A 62 -0.80 2.49 -14.00
C SER A 62 -0.24 2.35 -12.59
N ALA A 63 1.07 2.59 -12.46
CA ALA A 63 1.77 2.82 -11.20
C ALA A 63 2.41 4.19 -11.26
N VAL A 64 2.55 4.89 -10.13
CA VAL A 64 3.41 6.07 -10.06
C VAL A 64 4.22 5.98 -8.78
N VAL A 65 5.53 6.13 -8.90
CA VAL A 65 6.47 6.08 -7.77
C VAL A 65 7.33 7.33 -7.81
N ARG A 66 7.37 8.06 -6.70
CA ARG A 66 8.36 9.12 -6.51
C ARG A 66 9.46 8.60 -5.61
N ASP A 67 10.68 8.50 -6.15
CA ASP A 67 11.84 8.19 -5.34
C ASP A 67 12.10 9.33 -4.35
N GLY A 68 12.13 8.99 -3.05
CA GLY A 68 12.36 9.96 -1.98
C GLY A 68 13.75 10.60 -2.02
N ALA A 69 14.76 9.86 -2.49
CA ALA A 69 16.14 10.33 -2.49
C ALA A 69 16.43 11.28 -3.67
N SER A 70 16.09 10.87 -4.89
CA SER A 70 16.36 11.68 -6.09
C SER A 70 15.22 12.64 -6.47
N GLY A 71 14.02 12.44 -5.94
CA GLY A 71 12.82 13.16 -6.38
C GLY A 71 12.30 12.74 -7.77
N LYS A 72 12.97 11.79 -8.44
CA LYS A 72 12.56 11.28 -9.74
C LYS A 72 11.21 10.56 -9.63
N VAL A 73 10.35 10.79 -10.62
CA VAL A 73 9.06 10.10 -10.75
C VAL A 73 9.18 9.01 -11.81
N TRP A 74 8.63 7.84 -11.50
CA TRP A 74 8.48 6.69 -12.37
C TRP A 74 6.98 6.46 -12.57
N SER A 75 6.56 6.11 -13.80
CA SER A 75 5.17 5.84 -14.14
C SER A 75 5.06 4.71 -15.17
#